data_AF-A0A1R1BC95-F1
#
_entry.id   AF-A0A1R1BC95-F1
#
_cell.length_a   1.000
_cell.length_b   1.000
_cell.length_c   1.000
_cell.angle_alpha   90.00
_cell.angle_beta   90.00
_cell.angle_gamma   90.00
#
_symmetry.space_group_name_H-M   'P 1'
#
loop_
_entity.id
_entity.type
_entity.pdbx_description
1 polymer ?
#
loop_
_entity_poly.entity_id
_entity_poly.type
_entity_poly.pdbx_seq_one_letter_code
_entity_poly.pdbx_strand_id
1 'polypeptide(L)'
;MTENKDEKDIIQIPQYHSPLRHLMNEAYELEHKFIKTLEEAKEVQNSYLVMEGDHGGQIYIVCPVHIIRADKDTLIRLLKDIDKVEWDESDSTGMYFERFNQGDIVSGGMGGGLATEKLWVHDSLIRIGNEISKVIYGKKKRINLK
;
A
#
# COMPACT_ATOMS: atom_id res chain seq x y z
N MET A 1 16.85 -41.01 -18.73
CA MET A 1 16.31 -39.71 -19.13
C MET A 1 15.61 -39.15 -17.91
N THR A 2 16.28 -38.25 -17.22
CA THR A 2 15.81 -37.62 -15.99
C THR A 2 14.82 -36.53 -16.37
N GLU A 3 13.56 -36.70 -15.98
CA GLU A 3 12.57 -35.63 -16.04
C GLU A 3 12.98 -34.54 -15.05
N ASN A 4 13.39 -33.38 -15.57
CA ASN A 4 13.52 -32.16 -14.77
C ASN A 4 12.13 -31.69 -14.38
N LYS A 5 11.61 -32.17 -13.25
CA LYS A 5 10.43 -31.60 -12.57
C LYS A 5 10.89 -30.49 -11.63
N ASP A 6 11.31 -29.35 -12.18
CA ASP A 6 11.63 -28.16 -11.37
C ASP A 6 11.26 -26.84 -12.09
N GLU A 7 10.25 -26.85 -12.95
CA GLU A 7 9.48 -25.63 -13.20
C GLU A 7 8.39 -25.57 -12.13
N LYS A 8 8.74 -25.03 -10.96
CA LYS A 8 7.73 -24.53 -10.03
C LYS A 8 6.86 -23.58 -10.82
N ASP A 9 5.57 -23.86 -10.93
CA ASP A 9 4.58 -22.90 -11.44
C ASP A 9 4.81 -21.57 -10.72
N ILE A 10 5.41 -20.61 -11.42
CA ILE A 10 5.65 -19.28 -10.87
C ILE A 10 4.27 -18.67 -10.73
N ILE A 11 3.78 -18.56 -9.50
CA ILE A 11 2.51 -17.91 -9.21
C ILE A 11 2.61 -16.48 -9.75
N GLN A 12 1.90 -16.20 -10.84
CA GLN A 12 1.92 -14.90 -11.48
C GLN A 12 0.94 -13.98 -10.77
N ILE A 13 1.43 -13.28 -9.74
CA ILE A 13 0.66 -12.29 -9.00
C ILE A 13 0.47 -11.04 -9.90
N PRO A 14 -0.77 -10.57 -10.13
CA PRO A 14 -0.99 -9.33 -10.87
C PRO A 14 -0.28 -8.15 -10.21
N GLN A 15 0.33 -7.25 -11.01
CA GLN A 15 1.14 -6.14 -10.49
C GLN A 15 0.37 -5.17 -9.56
N TYR A 16 -0.96 -5.12 -9.67
CA TYR A 16 -1.82 -4.28 -8.82
C TYR A 16 -2.28 -4.99 -7.54
N HIS A 17 -1.77 -6.20 -7.27
CA HIS A 17 -2.00 -6.92 -6.03
C HIS A 17 -0.76 -6.81 -5.13
N SER A 18 -0.97 -6.57 -3.83
CA SER A 18 0.10 -6.78 -2.85
C SER A 18 0.44 -8.27 -2.80
N PRO A 19 1.71 -8.67 -2.96
CA PRO A 19 2.11 -10.07 -2.92
C PRO A 19 1.68 -10.77 -1.63
N LEU A 20 1.93 -10.12 -0.47
CA LEU A 20 1.59 -10.68 0.83
C LEU A 20 0.08 -10.90 0.95
N ARG A 21 -0.72 -9.87 0.69
CA ARG A 21 -2.19 -9.97 0.83
C ARG A 21 -2.81 -10.90 -0.21
N HIS A 22 -2.26 -10.98 -1.42
CA HIS A 22 -2.71 -11.93 -2.42
C HIS A 22 -2.51 -13.37 -1.96
N LEU A 23 -1.31 -13.71 -1.48
CA LEU A 23 -1.00 -15.04 -0.96
C LEU A 23 -1.84 -15.38 0.28
N MET A 24 -2.09 -14.41 1.16
CA MET A 24 -3.00 -14.60 2.29
C MET A 24 -4.42 -14.89 1.85
N ASN A 25 -4.95 -14.14 0.88
CA ASN A 25 -6.30 -14.36 0.37
C ASN A 25 -6.43 -15.75 -0.26
N GLU A 26 -5.45 -16.20 -1.03
CA GLU A 26 -5.42 -17.56 -1.58
C GLU A 26 -5.35 -18.62 -0.47
N ALA A 27 -4.46 -18.45 0.52
CA ALA A 27 -4.25 -19.42 1.58
C ALA A 27 -5.46 -19.58 2.53
N TYR A 28 -6.22 -18.50 2.73
CA TYR A 28 -7.39 -18.48 3.62
C TYR A 28 -8.72 -18.44 2.85
N GLU A 29 -8.70 -18.64 1.52
CA GLU A 29 -9.88 -18.61 0.64
C GLU A 29 -10.73 -17.33 0.81
N LEU A 30 -10.07 -16.18 0.99
CA LEU A 30 -10.71 -14.88 1.14
C LEU A 30 -11.00 -14.23 -0.21
N GLU A 31 -12.02 -13.39 -0.25
CA GLU A 31 -12.36 -12.59 -1.43
C GLU A 31 -11.21 -11.63 -1.81
N HIS A 32 -10.84 -11.61 -3.10
CA HIS A 32 -9.89 -10.64 -3.64
C HIS A 32 -10.55 -9.27 -3.80
N LYS A 33 -10.08 -8.30 -3.01
CA LYS A 33 -10.62 -6.93 -2.98
C LYS A 33 -9.73 -5.89 -3.66
N PHE A 34 -8.84 -6.34 -4.55
CA PHE A 34 -7.88 -5.48 -5.27
C PHE A 34 -8.56 -4.64 -6.35
N ILE A 35 -8.10 -3.40 -6.50
CA ILE A 35 -8.54 -2.43 -7.49
C ILE A 35 -7.31 -2.00 -8.30
N LYS A 36 -7.45 -1.92 -9.62
CA LYS A 36 -6.29 -1.82 -10.52
C LYS A 36 -5.69 -0.42 -10.56
N THR A 37 -6.52 0.61 -10.47
CA THR A 37 -6.10 1.99 -10.69
C THR A 37 -6.68 2.94 -9.65
N LEU A 38 -6.05 4.11 -9.49
CA LEU A 38 -6.57 5.18 -8.64
C LEU A 38 -7.90 5.69 -9.17
N GLU A 39 -8.04 5.76 -10.49
CA GLU A 39 -9.25 6.20 -11.19
C GLU A 39 -10.42 5.26 -10.88
N GLU A 40 -10.22 3.94 -11.00
CA GLU A 40 -11.23 2.96 -10.59
C GLU A 40 -11.55 3.05 -9.10
N ALA A 41 -10.51 3.20 -8.26
CA ALA A 41 -10.69 3.23 -6.81
C ALA A 41 -11.52 4.43 -6.35
N LYS A 42 -11.48 5.57 -7.06
CA LYS A 42 -12.31 6.75 -6.76
C LYS A 42 -13.81 6.50 -6.95
N GLU A 43 -14.19 5.56 -7.79
CA GLU A 43 -15.58 5.22 -8.08
C GLU A 43 -16.12 4.09 -7.17
N VAL A 44 -15.25 3.46 -6.37
CA VAL A 44 -15.59 2.32 -5.52
C VAL A 44 -15.74 2.78 -4.06
N GLN A 45 -16.88 2.45 -3.45
CA GLN A 45 -17.08 2.68 -2.02
C GLN A 45 -16.12 1.82 -1.18
N ASN A 46 -15.68 2.38 -0.06
CA ASN A 46 -14.79 1.71 0.88
C ASN A 46 -13.46 1.27 0.24
N SER A 47 -12.98 2.03 -0.75
CA SER A 47 -11.66 1.85 -1.34
C SER A 47 -10.61 2.62 -0.54
N TYR A 48 -9.45 1.99 -0.38
CA TYR A 48 -8.31 2.52 0.34
C TYR A 48 -7.06 2.42 -0.53
N LEU A 49 -6.22 3.44 -0.43
CA LEU A 49 -4.82 3.37 -0.78
C LEU A 49 -4.05 2.72 0.37
N VAL A 50 -3.25 1.72 0.05
CA VAL A 50 -2.26 1.12 0.94
C VAL A 50 -0.88 1.37 0.32
N MET A 51 0.01 1.97 1.10
CA MET A 51 1.43 2.02 0.74
C MET A 51 2.24 1.16 1.70
N GLU A 52 3.15 0.39 1.16
CA GLU A 52 3.97 -0.55 1.92
C GLU A 52 5.43 -0.55 1.44
N GLY A 53 6.31 -1.04 2.30
CA GLY A 53 7.67 -1.44 1.97
C GLY A 53 7.97 -2.83 2.49
N ASP A 54 9.20 -3.27 2.27
CA ASP A 54 9.65 -4.62 2.62
C ASP A 54 8.73 -5.71 2.06
N HIS A 55 8.26 -5.54 0.81
CA HIS A 55 7.34 -6.46 0.13
C HIS A 55 6.03 -6.74 0.91
N GLY A 56 5.52 -5.74 1.63
CA GLY A 56 4.35 -5.87 2.51
C GLY A 56 4.72 -6.20 3.96
N GLY A 57 6.01 -6.29 4.28
CA GLY A 57 6.53 -6.38 5.64
C GLY A 57 6.07 -5.20 6.49
N GLN A 58 6.08 -3.97 5.95
CA GLN A 58 5.63 -2.80 6.70
C GLN A 58 4.58 -2.01 5.91
N ILE A 59 3.45 -1.74 6.55
CA ILE A 59 2.44 -0.82 6.02
C ILE A 59 2.81 0.59 6.47
N TYR A 60 3.02 1.50 5.53
CA TYR A 60 3.35 2.90 5.81
C TYR A 60 2.11 3.75 6.03
N ILE A 61 1.14 3.64 5.11
CA ILE A 61 -0.12 4.39 5.18
C ILE A 61 -1.29 3.52 4.75
N VAL A 62 -2.45 3.80 5.35
CA VAL A 62 -3.76 3.33 4.91
C VAL A 62 -4.66 4.55 4.81
N CYS A 63 -5.22 4.82 3.63
CA CYS A 63 -5.90 6.09 3.36
C CYS A 63 -7.16 5.87 2.53
N PRO A 64 -8.36 6.28 2.99
CA PRO A 64 -9.56 6.25 2.15
C PRO A 64 -9.33 7.03 0.85
N VAL A 65 -9.63 6.42 -0.29
CA VAL A 65 -9.33 7.05 -1.59
C VAL A 65 -10.09 8.37 -1.78
N HIS A 66 -11.31 8.47 -1.24
CA HIS A 66 -12.16 9.65 -1.40
C HIS A 66 -11.59 10.94 -0.77
N ILE A 67 -10.66 10.83 0.19
CA ILE A 67 -9.99 11.99 0.79
C ILE A 67 -8.71 12.41 0.04
N ILE A 68 -8.21 11.58 -0.87
CA ILE A 68 -6.98 11.84 -1.62
C ILE A 68 -7.23 12.92 -2.66
N ARG A 69 -6.40 13.97 -2.62
CA ARG A 69 -6.37 15.05 -3.62
C ARG A 69 -5.09 15.09 -4.44
N ALA A 70 -4.07 14.33 -4.05
CA ALA A 70 -2.86 14.14 -4.84
C ALA A 70 -3.12 13.36 -6.14
N ASP A 71 -2.36 13.71 -7.18
CA ASP A 71 -2.27 12.92 -8.40
C ASP A 71 -1.36 11.70 -8.22
N LYS A 72 -1.45 10.73 -9.14
CA LYS A 72 -0.70 9.46 -9.09
C LYS A 72 0.81 9.69 -8.98
N ASP A 73 1.37 10.61 -9.75
CA ASP A 73 2.82 10.89 -9.74
C ASP A 73 3.28 11.50 -8.41
N THR A 74 2.42 12.28 -7.76
CA THR A 74 2.66 12.81 -6.42
C THR A 74 2.61 11.71 -5.36
N LEU A 75 1.70 10.75 -5.48
CA LEU A 75 1.64 9.58 -4.58
C LEU A 75 2.86 8.67 -4.76
N ILE A 76 3.29 8.40 -5.99
CA ILE A 76 4.51 7.62 -6.26
C ILE A 76 5.74 8.29 -5.64
N ARG A 77 5.84 9.62 -5.74
CA ARG A 77 6.92 10.37 -5.09
C ARG A 77 6.84 10.30 -3.57
N LEU A 78 5.65 10.44 -3.00
CA LEU A 78 5.42 10.31 -1.56
C LEU A 78 5.91 8.94 -1.04
N LEU A 79 5.57 7.85 -1.73
CA LEU A 79 6.01 6.50 -1.36
C LEU A 79 7.54 6.41 -1.32
N LYS A 80 8.23 6.90 -2.35
CA LYS A 80 9.70 6.90 -2.39
C LYS A 80 10.32 7.73 -1.27
N ASP A 81 9.71 8.88 -0.94
CA ASP A 81 10.21 9.71 0.15
C ASP A 81 10.02 9.05 1.53
N ILE A 82 8.90 8.37 1.74
CA ILE A 82 8.62 7.60 2.95
C ILE A 82 9.63 6.45 3.07
N ASP A 83 9.81 5.69 1.99
CA ASP A 83 10.71 4.54 2.00
C ASP A 83 12.16 4.92 2.29
N LYS A 84 12.61 6.06 1.75
CA LYS A 84 13.91 6.63 2.06
C LYS A 84 14.10 6.95 3.54
N VAL A 85 13.04 7.31 4.26
CA VAL A 85 13.10 7.60 5.70
C VAL A 85 13.22 6.32 6.52
N GLU A 86 12.55 5.25 6.12
CA GLU A 86 12.52 3.99 6.86
C GLU A 86 13.73 3.08 6.55
N TRP A 87 14.14 2.99 5.28
CA TRP A 87 15.08 1.97 4.80
C TRP A 87 16.27 2.51 3.99
N ASP A 88 16.44 3.84 3.87
CA ASP A 88 17.52 4.48 3.09
C ASP A 88 17.61 4.00 1.62
N GLU A 89 16.45 3.96 0.95
CA GLU A 89 16.21 3.55 -0.45
C GLU A 89 16.19 2.04 -0.70
N SER A 90 15.03 1.41 -0.43
CA SER A 90 14.76 0.02 -0.80
C SER A 90 13.87 -0.08 -2.05
N ASP A 91 14.17 -1.04 -2.94
CA ASP A 91 13.35 -1.33 -4.12
C ASP A 91 12.12 -2.21 -3.80
N SER A 92 11.75 -2.37 -2.52
CA SER A 92 10.71 -3.29 -2.04
C SER A 92 9.37 -2.62 -1.73
N THR A 93 9.11 -1.45 -2.33
CA THR A 93 7.89 -0.67 -2.09
C THR A 93 6.70 -1.12 -2.94
N GLY A 94 5.49 -0.89 -2.42
CA GLY A 94 4.23 -1.18 -3.09
C GLY A 94 3.19 -0.09 -2.86
N MET A 95 2.39 0.17 -3.90
CA MET A 95 1.25 1.09 -3.84
C MET A 95 0.02 0.39 -4.42
N TYR A 96 -0.94 0.10 -3.56
CA TYR A 96 -2.09 -0.74 -3.88
C TYR A 96 -3.41 -0.05 -3.55
N PHE A 97 -4.45 -0.41 -4.30
CA PHE A 97 -5.81 0.03 -4.02
C PHE A 97 -6.66 -1.19 -3.71
N GLU A 98 -7.33 -1.18 -2.57
CA GLU A 98 -8.05 -2.34 -2.05
C GLU A 98 -9.34 -1.90 -1.34
N ARG A 99 -10.33 -2.78 -1.24
CA ARG A 99 -11.54 -2.54 -0.45
C ARG A 99 -11.39 -3.09 0.96
N PHE A 100 -11.71 -2.27 1.96
CA PHE A 100 -11.76 -2.66 3.37
C PHE A 100 -13.01 -2.07 4.01
N ASN A 101 -13.58 -2.75 5.00
CA ASN A 101 -14.53 -2.09 5.89
C ASN A 101 -13.77 -1.19 6.86
N GLN A 102 -14.43 -0.12 7.32
CA GLN A 102 -13.87 0.70 8.39
C GLN A 102 -13.64 -0.18 9.64
N GLY A 103 -12.45 -0.08 10.23
CA GLY A 103 -12.02 -0.89 11.37
C GLY A 103 -11.27 -2.16 10.99
N ASP A 104 -11.22 -2.54 9.71
CA ASP A 104 -10.45 -3.69 9.26
C ASP A 104 -8.94 -3.45 9.47
N ILE A 105 -8.25 -4.50 9.89
CA ILE A 105 -6.79 -4.54 9.91
C ILE A 105 -6.29 -4.84 8.51
N VAL A 106 -5.39 -4.00 8.01
CA VAL A 106 -4.65 -4.24 6.76
C VAL A 106 -3.41 -5.05 7.10
N SER A 107 -3.39 -6.31 6.67
CA SER A 107 -2.28 -7.22 6.96
C SER A 107 -0.94 -6.70 6.42
N GLY A 108 0.07 -6.74 7.28
CA GLY A 108 1.49 -6.53 6.99
C GLY A 108 2.35 -7.31 7.99
N GLY A 109 3.61 -7.56 7.65
CA GLY A 109 4.52 -8.38 8.48
C GLY A 109 4.86 -7.78 9.86
N MET A 110 4.84 -6.46 9.99
CA MET A 110 5.25 -5.70 11.19
C MET A 110 4.05 -5.03 11.88
N GLY A 111 2.95 -5.76 12.07
CA GLY A 111 1.77 -5.27 12.79
C GLY A 111 0.67 -4.66 11.92
N GLY A 112 0.95 -4.42 10.63
CA GLY A 112 -0.06 -4.02 9.65
C GLY A 112 -0.47 -2.54 9.75
N GLY A 113 -1.69 -2.26 9.26
CA GLY A 113 -2.31 -0.93 9.33
C GLY A 113 -3.80 -1.02 9.64
N LEU A 114 -4.46 0.13 9.73
CA LEU A 114 -5.88 0.21 10.09
C LEU A 114 -6.68 1.01 9.05
N ALA A 115 -7.74 0.41 8.52
CA ALA A 115 -8.69 1.11 7.67
C ALA A 115 -9.58 2.04 8.52
N THR A 116 -9.31 3.35 8.48
CA THR A 116 -10.10 4.36 9.21
C THR A 116 -10.72 5.37 8.25
N GLU A 117 -11.69 6.17 8.70
CA GLU A 117 -12.24 7.31 7.92
C GLU A 117 -11.22 8.43 7.63
N LYS A 118 -10.01 8.32 8.20
CA LYS A 118 -8.93 9.27 8.04
C LYS A 118 -7.69 8.57 7.50
N LEU A 119 -6.72 9.38 7.10
CA LEU A 119 -5.38 8.90 6.84
C LEU A 119 -4.82 8.25 8.13
N TRP A 120 -4.56 6.95 8.08
CA TRP A 120 -3.74 6.24 9.04
C TRP A 120 -2.28 6.25 8.55
N VAL A 121 -1.36 6.50 9.47
CA VAL A 121 0.09 6.54 9.22
C VAL A 121 0.74 5.66 10.28
N HIS A 122 1.69 4.83 9.87
CA HIS A 122 2.45 3.99 10.78
C HIS A 122 3.21 4.82 11.83
N ASP A 123 3.33 4.30 13.05
CA ASP A 123 3.87 5.03 14.20
C ASP A 123 5.33 5.46 14.01
N SER A 124 6.13 4.68 13.27
CA SER A 124 7.51 5.04 12.92
C SER A 124 7.61 6.35 12.13
N LEU A 125 6.57 6.66 11.35
CA LEU A 125 6.51 7.83 10.47
C LEU A 125 5.89 9.06 11.15
N ILE A 126 5.58 9.00 12.45
CA ILE A 126 4.87 10.09 13.16
C ILE A 126 5.56 11.44 13.04
N ARG A 127 6.90 11.46 12.98
CA ARG A 127 7.71 12.68 12.83
C ARG A 127 7.44 13.42 11.51
N ILE A 128 7.08 12.68 10.45
CA ILE A 128 6.77 13.23 9.13
C ILE A 128 5.28 13.11 8.76
N GLY A 129 4.44 12.57 9.65
CA GLY A 129 3.00 12.35 9.40
C GLY A 129 2.23 13.60 8.95
N ASN A 130 2.58 14.78 9.48
CA ASN A 130 2.01 16.05 9.03
C ASN A 130 2.39 16.40 7.58
N GLU A 131 3.61 16.08 7.16
CA GLU A 131 4.06 16.30 5.78
C GLU A 131 3.39 15.31 4.82
N ILE A 132 3.29 14.03 5.21
CA ILE A 132 2.53 13.00 4.48
C ILE A 132 1.09 13.46 4.26
N SER A 133 0.42 13.88 5.33
CA SER A 133 -0.95 14.42 5.29
C SER A 133 -1.08 15.58 4.30
N LYS A 134 -0.17 16.57 4.33
CA LYS A 134 -0.19 17.68 3.37
C LYS A 134 -0.08 17.20 1.93
N VAL A 135 0.70 16.16 1.65
CA VAL A 135 0.80 15.60 0.30
C VAL A 135 -0.52 14.89 -0.08
N ILE A 136 -1.05 14.01 0.77
CA ILE A 136 -2.32 13.30 0.54
C ILE A 136 -3.48 14.26 0.22
N TYR A 137 -3.60 15.34 1.00
CA TYR A 137 -4.63 16.37 0.81
C TYR A 137 -4.30 17.38 -0.29
N GLY A 138 -3.26 17.14 -1.11
CA GLY A 138 -2.92 17.98 -2.26
C GLY A 138 -2.34 19.36 -1.93
N LYS A 139 -1.95 19.59 -0.67
CA LYS A 139 -1.36 20.86 -0.19
C LYS A 139 0.14 20.95 -0.51
N LYS A 140 0.79 19.82 -0.79
CA LYS A 140 2.20 19.72 -1.19
C LYS A 140 2.38 18.67 -2.28
N LYS A 141 3.44 18.81 -3.08
CA LYS A 141 3.86 17.83 -4.09
C LYS A 141 4.93 16.86 -3.60
N ARG A 142 5.52 17.10 -2.42
CA ARG A 142 6.58 16.31 -1.80
C ARG A 142 6.67 16.58 -0.29
N ILE A 143 7.16 15.63 0.49
CA ILE A 143 7.50 15.87 1.91
C ILE A 143 8.86 16.56 2.03
N ASN A 144 9.05 17.35 3.09
CA ASN A 144 10.36 17.88 3.44
C ASN A 144 11.05 16.97 4.45
N LEU A 145 12.19 16.39 4.06
CA LEU A 145 13.10 15.68 4.95
C LEU A 145 14.02 16.74 5.61
N LYS A 146 13.54 17.42 6.64
CA LYS A 146 14.34 18.38 7.43
C LYS A 146 14.46 17.91 8.86
#